data_AF-A0A9J6HBV2-F1
#
_entry.id   AF-A0A9J6HBV2-F1
#
_cell.length_a   1.000
_cell.length_b   1.000
_cell.length_c   1.000
_cell.angle_alpha   90.00
_cell.angle_beta   90.00
_cell.angle_gamma   90.00
#
_symmetry.space_group_name_H-M   'P 1'
#
loop_
_entity.id
_entity.type
_entity.pdbx_description
1 polymer ?
#
loop_
_entity_poly.entity_id
_entity_poly.type
_entity_poly.pdbx_seq_one_letter_code
_entity_poly.pdbx_strand_id
1 'polypeptide(L)'
;MNQNIASSTLDERIEGLPPKQRLAVKTCFDAASRKSTRVMVYDQLWVLECVLMRIKSPKLYEHVRRHEILALSSKSCLDRHMAGFKSSFGFNASVFEALKKNTEGMGAHSCHGGLGFDEINSQRTSVSRPLEN
;
A
#
# COMPACT_ATOMS: atom_id res chain seq x y z
N MET A 1 -22.13 -0.26 -23.80
CA MET A 1 -22.80 1.01 -23.45
C MET A 1 -21.92 1.75 -22.45
N ASN A 2 -21.01 2.61 -22.92
CA ASN A 2 -20.27 3.50 -22.02
C ASN A 2 -21.06 4.81 -21.95
N GLN A 3 -21.99 4.89 -21.00
CA GLN A 3 -22.55 6.19 -20.65
C GLN A 3 -21.39 7.03 -20.12
N ASN A 4 -21.14 8.17 -20.77
CA ASN A 4 -20.12 9.12 -20.37
C ASN A 4 -20.66 9.85 -19.13
N ILE A 5 -20.54 9.21 -17.97
CA ILE A 5 -20.92 9.81 -16.69
C ILE A 5 -19.88 10.90 -16.39
N ALA A 6 -20.34 12.13 -16.18
CA ALA A 6 -19.45 13.22 -15.76
C ALA A 6 -18.78 12.86 -14.43
N SER A 7 -17.47 13.14 -14.28
CA SER A 7 -16.73 12.73 -13.07
C SER A 7 -17.31 13.34 -11.80
N SER A 8 -17.90 14.55 -11.90
CA SER A 8 -18.59 15.22 -10.79
C SER A 8 -19.76 14.41 -10.23
N THR A 9 -20.53 13.74 -11.08
CA THR A 9 -21.67 12.92 -10.66
C THR A 9 -21.22 11.63 -9.95
N LEU A 10 -20.03 11.11 -10.26
CA LEU A 10 -19.47 9.96 -9.53
C LEU A 10 -19.02 10.37 -8.13
N ASP A 11 -18.38 11.54 -8.00
CA ASP A 11 -17.89 12.05 -6.72
C ASP A 11 -19.03 12.27 -5.71
N GLU A 12 -20.16 12.83 -6.14
CA GLU A 12 -21.36 13.01 -5.32
C GLU A 12 -21.93 11.66 -4.84
N ARG A 13 -21.98 10.65 -5.73
CA ARG A 13 -22.57 9.35 -5.40
C ARG A 13 -21.73 8.51 -4.45
N ILE A 14 -20.41 8.67 -4.48
CA ILE A 14 -19.51 7.93 -3.60
C ILE A 14 -19.27 8.65 -2.29
N GLU A 15 -19.74 9.88 -2.09
CA GLU A 15 -19.46 10.69 -0.90
C GLU A 15 -19.87 10.00 0.41
N GLY A 16 -20.98 9.25 0.39
CA GLY A 16 -21.46 8.46 1.54
C GLY A 16 -20.64 7.22 1.86
N LEU A 17 -19.67 6.83 1.01
CA LEU A 17 -18.82 5.67 1.26
C LEU A 17 -17.65 6.04 2.20
N PRO A 18 -17.22 5.09 3.05
CA PRO A 18 -15.96 5.19 3.78
C PRO A 18 -14.78 5.60 2.88
N PRO A 19 -13.81 6.39 3.39
CA PRO A 19 -12.69 6.92 2.58
C PRO A 19 -11.96 5.84 1.76
N LYS A 20 -11.72 4.68 2.35
CA LYS A 20 -11.05 3.55 1.67
C LYS A 20 -11.89 2.97 0.53
N GLN A 21 -13.21 2.88 0.73
CA GLN A 21 -14.13 2.40 -0.30
C GLN A 21 -14.24 3.41 -1.44
N ARG A 22 -14.29 4.72 -1.14
CA ARG A 22 -14.24 5.78 -2.17
C ARG A 22 -13.01 5.64 -3.05
N LEU A 23 -11.85 5.45 -2.42
CA LEU A 23 -10.59 5.32 -3.15
C LEU A 23 -10.56 4.06 -4.02
N ALA A 24 -11.04 2.94 -3.51
CA ALA A 24 -11.18 1.69 -4.27
C ALA A 24 -12.07 1.89 -5.50
N VAL A 25 -13.25 2.50 -5.31
CA VAL A 25 -14.22 2.75 -6.38
C VAL A 25 -13.64 3.69 -7.44
N LYS A 26 -13.06 4.83 -7.04
CA LYS A 26 -12.39 5.77 -7.96
C LYS A 26 -11.33 5.06 -8.80
N THR A 27 -10.49 4.26 -8.15
CA THR A 27 -9.43 3.50 -8.82
C THR A 27 -10.02 2.47 -9.81
N CYS A 28 -11.14 1.83 -9.50
CA CYS A 28 -11.81 0.91 -10.43
C CYS A 28 -12.37 1.64 -11.67
N PHE A 29 -13.00 2.81 -11.48
CA PHE A 29 -13.48 3.63 -12.60
C PHE A 29 -12.32 4.17 -13.46
N ASP A 30 -11.22 4.58 -12.84
CA ASP A 30 -10.01 5.01 -13.55
C ASP A 30 -9.37 3.86 -14.36
N ALA A 31 -9.37 2.64 -13.81
CA ALA A 31 -8.90 1.47 -14.54
C ALA A 31 -9.82 1.13 -15.72
N ALA A 32 -11.14 1.17 -15.51
CA ALA A 32 -12.14 0.85 -16.53
C ALA A 32 -12.23 1.87 -17.67
N SER A 33 -11.94 3.16 -17.39
CA SER A 33 -11.95 4.22 -18.40
C SER A 33 -10.73 4.20 -19.32
N ARG A 34 -9.67 3.46 -18.97
CA ARG A 34 -8.42 3.38 -19.72
C ARG A 34 -8.41 2.19 -20.68
N LYS A 35 -7.71 2.37 -21.80
CA LYS A 35 -7.43 1.28 -22.76
C LYS A 35 -6.46 0.24 -22.20
N SER A 36 -5.62 0.62 -21.22
CA SER A 36 -4.64 -0.26 -20.60
C SER A 36 -4.34 0.19 -19.17
N THR A 37 -4.22 -0.78 -18.26
CA THR A 37 -3.85 -0.60 -16.85
C THR A 37 -2.33 -0.55 -16.62
N ARG A 38 -1.51 -0.82 -17.66
CA ARG A 38 -0.04 -0.93 -17.55
C ARG A 38 0.63 0.37 -17.10
N VAL A 39 0.08 1.51 -17.50
CA VAL A 39 0.62 2.86 -17.22
C VAL A 39 -0.29 3.62 -16.25
N MET A 40 -1.05 2.89 -15.44
CA MET A 40 -1.94 3.51 -14.47
C MET A 40 -1.14 4.10 -13.30
N VAL A 41 -1.39 5.37 -13.01
CA VAL A 41 -0.87 6.05 -11.83
C VAL A 41 -1.88 5.82 -10.71
N TYR A 42 -1.38 5.35 -9.57
CA TYR A 42 -2.19 5.08 -8.39
C TYR A 42 -1.98 6.17 -7.35
N ASP A 43 -3.04 6.48 -6.61
CA ASP A 43 -2.96 7.32 -5.43
C ASP A 43 -2.06 6.68 -4.36
N GLN A 44 -1.27 7.49 -3.64
CA GLN A 44 -0.32 6.98 -2.64
C GLN A 44 -1.01 6.24 -1.49
N LEU A 45 -2.20 6.69 -1.06
CA LEU A 45 -2.97 6.01 -0.02
C LEU A 45 -3.51 4.67 -0.52
N TRP A 46 -3.84 4.57 -1.81
CA TRP A 46 -4.28 3.31 -2.41
C TRP A 46 -3.13 2.32 -2.52
N VAL A 47 -1.94 2.79 -2.91
CA VAL A 47 -0.72 1.97 -2.92
C VAL A 47 -0.41 1.47 -1.51
N LEU A 48 -0.52 2.31 -0.50
CA LEU A 48 -0.33 1.91 0.90
C LEU A 48 -1.33 0.81 1.31
N GLU A 49 -2.61 0.95 0.96
CA GLU A 49 -3.61 -0.09 1.22
C GLU A 49 -3.27 -1.39 0.48
N CYS A 50 -2.77 -1.31 -0.75
CA CYS A 50 -2.28 -2.48 -1.49
C CYS A 50 -1.12 -3.18 -0.78
N VAL A 51 -0.15 -2.43 -0.22
CA VAL A 51 0.92 -2.99 0.60
C VAL A 51 0.36 -3.70 1.83
N LEU A 52 -0.57 -3.06 2.56
CA LEU A 52 -1.20 -3.64 3.75
C LEU A 52 -1.97 -4.92 3.44
N MET A 53 -2.71 -4.96 2.33
CA MET A 53 -3.41 -6.16 1.86
C MET A 53 -2.43 -7.30 1.54
N ARG A 54 -1.32 -6.98 0.87
CA ARG A 54 -0.27 -7.96 0.53
C ARG A 54 0.42 -8.51 1.79
N ILE A 55 0.68 -7.68 2.79
CA ILE A 55 1.24 -8.10 4.09
C ILE A 55 0.30 -9.09 4.77
N LYS A 56 -1.01 -8.82 4.77
CA LYS A 56 -2.02 -9.70 5.38
C LYS A 56 -2.14 -11.05 4.67
N SER A 57 -2.19 -11.06 3.34
CA SER A 57 -2.23 -12.30 2.56
C SER A 57 -1.75 -12.09 1.13
N PRO A 58 -0.52 -12.50 0.79
CA PRO A 58 0.01 -12.40 -0.56
C PRO A 58 -0.80 -13.22 -1.57
N LYS A 59 -1.32 -14.39 -1.16
CA LYS A 59 -2.12 -15.27 -2.01
C LYS A 59 -3.46 -14.63 -2.37
N LEU A 60 -4.15 -14.06 -1.38
CA LEU A 60 -5.41 -13.36 -1.61
C LEU A 60 -5.20 -12.13 -2.48
N TYR A 61 -4.14 -11.35 -2.22
CA TYR A 61 -3.80 -10.18 -3.02
C TYR A 61 -3.64 -10.53 -4.50
N GLU A 62 -2.89 -11.59 -4.83
CA GLU A 62 -2.72 -12.00 -6.22
C GLU A 62 -3.99 -12.59 -6.83
N HIS A 63 -4.84 -13.27 -6.05
CA HIS A 63 -6.14 -13.72 -6.54
C HIS A 63 -7.03 -12.54 -6.91
N VAL A 64 -7.24 -11.58 -6.00
CA VAL A 64 -8.05 -10.38 -6.24
C VAL A 64 -7.53 -9.60 -7.45
N ARG A 65 -6.20 -9.49 -7.60
CA ARG A 65 -5.57 -8.79 -8.71
C ARG A 65 -5.72 -9.52 -10.05
N ARG A 66 -5.43 -10.83 -10.11
CA ARG A 66 -5.45 -11.61 -11.36
C ARG A 66 -6.85 -11.78 -11.93
N HIS A 67 -7.85 -11.84 -11.06
CA HIS A 67 -9.25 -11.92 -11.45
C HIS A 67 -9.90 -10.54 -11.62
N GLU A 68 -9.12 -9.46 -11.58
CA GLU A 68 -9.59 -8.08 -11.78
C GLU A 68 -10.78 -7.69 -10.89
N ILE A 69 -10.87 -8.30 -9.69
CA ILE A 69 -11.93 -8.04 -8.71
C ILE A 69 -11.81 -6.60 -8.19
N LEU A 70 -10.58 -6.12 -8.01
CA LEU A 70 -10.26 -4.72 -7.70
C LEU A 70 -9.09 -4.26 -8.57
N ALA A 71 -9.03 -2.95 -8.83
CA ALA A 71 -7.91 -2.31 -9.51
C ALA A 71 -6.68 -2.22 -8.60
N LEU A 72 -5.99 -3.36 -8.44
CA LEU A 72 -4.79 -3.50 -7.60
C LEU A 72 -3.50 -3.29 -8.40
N SER A 73 -2.53 -2.65 -7.75
CA SER A 73 -1.22 -2.41 -8.34
C SER A 73 -0.41 -3.71 -8.49
N SER A 74 0.48 -3.75 -9.49
CA SER A 74 1.37 -4.90 -9.68
C SER A 74 2.43 -4.98 -8.58
N LYS A 75 3.00 -6.18 -8.39
CA LYS A 75 4.17 -6.37 -7.53
C LYS A 75 5.29 -5.38 -7.88
N SER A 76 5.61 -5.22 -9.17
CA SER A 76 6.63 -4.25 -9.62
C SER A 76 6.29 -2.79 -9.27
N CYS A 77 5.00 -2.42 -9.27
CA CYS A 77 4.56 -1.09 -8.84
C CYS A 77 4.73 -0.90 -7.33
N LEU A 78 4.38 -1.92 -6.54
CA LEU A 78 4.60 -1.92 -5.08
C LEU A 78 6.10 -1.83 -4.76
N ASP A 79 6.92 -2.68 -5.37
CA ASP A 79 8.37 -2.72 -5.15
C ASP A 79 9.00 -1.34 -5.47
N ARG A 80 8.55 -0.67 -6.55
CA ARG A 80 9.00 0.68 -6.90
C ARG A 80 8.63 1.72 -5.84
N HIS A 81 7.44 1.65 -5.26
CA HIS A 81 7.06 2.56 -4.16
C HIS A 81 7.81 2.21 -2.87
N MET A 82 8.04 0.93 -2.60
CA MET A 82 8.79 0.47 -1.44
C MET A 82 10.28 0.80 -1.54
N ALA A 83 10.85 0.90 -2.74
CA ALA A 83 12.24 1.27 -2.95
C ALA A 83 12.60 2.66 -2.40
N GLY A 84 11.62 3.56 -2.26
CA GLY A 84 11.81 4.86 -1.60
C GLY A 84 12.03 4.77 -0.10
N PHE A 85 11.62 3.67 0.54
CA PHE A 85 11.82 3.46 1.97
C PHE A 85 13.23 2.89 2.19
N LYS A 86 14.15 3.77 2.60
CA LYS A 86 15.51 3.36 2.99
C LYS A 86 15.44 2.51 4.28
N SER A 87 15.65 1.21 4.12
CA SER A 87 15.95 0.29 5.22
C SER A 87 17.43 0.42 5.57
N SER A 88 17.77 1.32 6.49
CA SER A 88 19.11 1.37 7.10
C SER A 88 19.17 0.45 8.32
N PHE A 89 20.35 -0.10 8.60
CA PHE A 89 20.62 -0.70 9.90
C PHE A 89 20.52 0.37 10.99
N GLY A 90 19.98 0.00 12.15
CA GLY A 90 19.77 0.92 13.27
C GLY A 90 18.46 1.71 13.18
N PHE A 91 18.48 2.92 13.73
CA PHE A 91 17.29 3.74 13.93
C PHE A 91 16.96 4.60 12.71
N ASN A 92 15.70 4.60 12.29
CA ASN A 92 15.21 5.45 11.21
C ASN A 92 14.60 6.74 11.79
N ALA A 93 15.29 7.87 11.61
CA ALA A 93 14.87 9.17 12.11
C ALA A 93 13.45 9.56 11.64
N SER A 94 13.08 9.25 10.40
CA SER A 94 11.75 9.55 9.87
C SER A 94 10.62 8.80 10.60
N VAL A 95 10.92 7.60 11.12
CA VAL A 95 9.96 6.83 11.93
C VAL A 95 9.77 7.50 13.28
N PHE A 96 10.86 7.96 13.93
CA PHE A 96 10.77 8.68 15.21
C PHE A 96 10.05 10.02 15.07
N GLU A 97 10.27 10.75 13.99
CA GLU A 97 9.53 11.98 13.69
C GLU A 97 8.03 11.71 13.50
N ALA A 98 7.67 10.66 12.77
CA ALA A 98 6.28 10.25 12.60
C ALA A 98 5.65 9.81 13.93
N LEU A 99 6.38 9.07 14.77
CA LEU A 99 5.94 8.67 16.11
C LEU A 99 5.74 9.88 17.02
N LYS A 100 6.68 10.84 17.00
CA LYS A 100 6.57 12.09 17.75
C LYS A 100 5.29 12.83 17.35
N LYS A 101 5.06 13.02 16.05
CA LYS A 101 3.84 13.67 15.54
C LYS A 101 2.55 12.96 15.98
N ASN A 102 2.56 11.62 15.99
CA ASN A 102 1.39 10.85 16.44
C ASN A 102 1.17 10.92 17.96
N THR A 103 2.20 11.23 18.75
CA THR A 103 2.14 11.26 20.21
C THR A 103 1.97 12.67 20.79
N GLU A 104 2.07 13.73 19.98
CA GLU A 104 1.94 15.14 20.40
C GLU A 104 0.65 15.46 21.17
N GLY A 105 -0.46 14.77 20.88
CA GLY A 105 -1.74 14.96 21.57
C GLY A 105 -2.06 13.92 22.64
N MET A 106 -1.15 13.00 22.93
CA MET A 106 -1.39 11.90 23.85
C MET A 106 -0.99 12.29 25.28
N GLY A 107 -1.79 11.88 26.27
CA GLY A 107 -1.47 12.09 27.68
C GLY A 107 -0.20 11.32 28.09
N ALA A 108 0.53 11.82 29.10
CA ALA A 108 1.81 11.25 29.53
C ALA A 108 1.73 9.74 29.87
N HIS A 109 0.60 9.28 30.40
CA HIS A 109 0.36 7.87 30.70
C HIS A 109 0.27 6.98 29.46
N SER A 110 -0.23 7.52 28.35
CA SER A 110 -0.36 6.82 27.07
C SER A 110 0.94 6.78 26.27
N CYS A 111 1.94 7.58 26.66
CA CYS A 111 3.27 7.64 26.05
C CYS A 111 4.32 6.79 26.81
N HIS A 112 3.92 6.10 27.88
CA HIS A 112 4.82 5.26 28.66
C HIS A 112 4.92 3.86 28.04
N GLY A 113 6.14 3.33 27.90
CA GLY A 113 6.39 2.00 27.32
C GLY A 113 7.77 1.47 27.68
N GLY A 114 7.96 0.16 27.56
CA GLY A 114 9.25 -0.51 27.75
C GLY A 114 9.91 -0.81 26.41
N LEU A 115 11.24 -0.77 26.35
CA LEU A 115 12.01 -1.15 25.18
C LEU A 115 12.67 -2.51 25.43
N GLY A 116 12.13 -3.54 24.80
CA GLY A 116 12.68 -4.89 24.83
C GLY A 116 13.54 -5.15 23.61
N PHE A 117 14.73 -5.71 23.83
CA PHE A 117 15.62 -6.14 22.77
C PHE A 117 15.95 -7.61 22.95
N ASP A 118 15.94 -8.35 21.85
CA ASP A 118 16.35 -9.74 21.77
C ASP A 118 16.98 -9.99 20.40
N GLU A 119 17.86 -10.99 20.32
CA GLU A 119 18.58 -11.32 19.09
C GLU A 119 17.92 -12.52 18.39
N ILE A 120 17.68 -12.39 17.09
CA ILE A 120 17.16 -13.49 16.27
C ILE A 120 18.31 -14.06 15.44
N ASN A 121 18.59 -15.35 15.62
CA ASN A 121 19.53 -16.07 14.77
C ASN A 121 18.87 -16.37 13.41
N SER A 122 19.31 -15.67 12.35
CA SER A 122 18.88 -15.96 10.98
C SER A 122 19.96 -16.74 10.25
N GLN A 123 19.60 -17.90 9.70
CA GLN A 123 20.50 -18.66 8.83
C GLN A 123 20.79 -17.86 7.56
N ARG A 124 22.05 -17.87 7.09
CA ARG A 124 22.39 -17.38 5.76
C ARG A 124 21.88 -18.37 4.71
N THR A 125 20.70 -18.16 4.17
CA THR A 125 20.32 -18.80 2.91
C THR A 125 21.09 -18.12 1.77
N SER A 126 22.13 -18.78 1.26
CA SER A 126 22.74 -18.43 -0.01
C SER A 126 21.70 -18.64 -1.11
N VAL A 127 21.01 -17.58 -1.51
CA VAL A 127 20.18 -17.60 -2.72
C VAL A 127 21.15 -17.71 -3.89
N SER A 128 21.37 -18.92 -4.39
CA SER A 128 22.01 -19.17 -5.67
C SER A 128 21.17 -18.48 -6.74
N ARG A 129 21.69 -17.37 -7.31
CA ARG A 129 21.12 -16.80 -8.53
C ARG A 129 21.14 -17.92 -9.58
N PRO A 130 20.01 -18.25 -10.24
CA PRO A 130 20.10 -19.06 -11.45
C PRO A 130 20.97 -18.29 -12.45
N LEU A 131 22.00 -18.94 -12.97
CA LEU A 131 22.71 -18.46 -14.16
C LEU A 131 21.71 -18.53 -15.31
N GLU A 132 21.28 -17.38 -15.81
CA GLU A 132 20.58 -17.30 -17.10
C GLU A 132 21.62 -17.64 -18.19
N ASN A 133 21.36 -18.73 -18.91
CA ASN A 133 21.97 -19.03 -20.22
C ASN A 133 21.06 -18.47 -21.32
#